data_AF-A0AAI8VEF8-F1
#
_entry.id   AF-A0AAI8VEF8-F1
#
_cell.length_a   1.000
_cell.length_b   1.000
_cell.length_c   1.000
_cell.angle_alpha   90.00
_cell.angle_beta   90.00
_cell.angle_gamma   90.00
#
_symmetry.space_group_name_H-M   'P 1'
#
loop_
_entity.id
_entity.type
_entity.pdbx_description
1 polymer ?
#
loop_
_entity_poly.entity_id
_entity_poly.type
_entity_poly.pdbx_seq_one_letter_code
_entity_poly.pdbx_strand_id
1 'polypeptide(L)'
;MFKSVLVASTLVATVAAHQNFHQFWVNGVSPGYQVAVRMPPSNSPVTDVTSNNIACNVDGETVPSGVETYAANEGDKIIVNWDVSSHPGPITHMLFGPVDDASLESGVGAGWFKIDELDNVNGTWANQVIANAGGNYTFTLPTGLESGDYLLRSEMLALHAAETIGGAQFYIGCAQLTITGTGGGCNPTISLPGAYNATDPDIYIPDVYYGFDAATYTAPGGPVATCGASGSSPSMATSAAIVTSTAASSGTIPTAVASSGTSKVSSAAGSSSLAASAPTTLAKVTSKAASSAALATSSKAASSAASVTPTKVATTVATITTGGATPSSTGGSGAVALYGQCGGANWTGATTCAEGTCTGMNEYYSQCVSA
;
A
#
# COMPACT_ATOMS: atom_id res chain seq x y z
N MET A 1 35.27 2.29 51.24
CA MET A 1 35.22 1.43 50.04
C MET A 1 33.94 1.77 49.28
N PHE A 2 34.02 2.56 48.21
CA PHE A 2 32.84 2.88 47.40
C PHE A 2 32.58 1.73 46.43
N LYS A 3 31.39 1.12 46.52
CA LYS A 3 30.95 0.09 45.57
C LYS A 3 30.26 0.80 44.40
N SER A 4 30.92 0.90 43.25
CA SER A 4 30.29 1.35 42.01
C SER A 4 29.20 0.35 41.60
N VAL A 5 27.94 0.76 41.68
CA VAL A 5 26.81 -0.01 41.15
C VAL A 5 26.73 0.27 39.66
N LEU A 6 27.12 -0.72 38.86
CA LEU A 6 27.07 -0.63 37.40
C LEU A 6 25.65 -0.98 36.93
N VAL A 7 24.83 0.05 36.69
CA VAL A 7 23.45 -0.10 36.21
C VAL A 7 23.49 -0.48 34.73
N ALA A 8 23.41 -1.77 34.44
CA ALA A 8 23.25 -2.27 33.08
C ALA A 8 21.84 -1.92 32.57
N SER A 9 21.73 -0.88 31.75
CA SER A 9 20.48 -0.53 31.09
C SER A 9 20.20 -1.51 29.95
N THR A 10 19.36 -2.50 30.20
CA THR A 10 18.85 -3.40 29.16
C THR A 10 17.89 -2.64 28.25
N LEU A 11 18.35 -2.25 27.04
CA LEU A 11 17.44 -1.83 25.98
C LEU A 11 16.60 -3.04 25.59
N VAL A 12 15.32 -3.03 25.96
CA VAL A 12 14.33 -3.96 25.41
C VAL A 12 14.02 -3.49 24.00
N ALA A 13 14.54 -4.19 22.99
CA ALA A 13 14.14 -3.98 21.61
C ALA A 13 12.70 -4.50 21.46
N THR A 14 11.74 -3.58 21.39
CA THR A 14 10.35 -3.89 21.05
C THR A 14 10.27 -4.25 19.57
N VAL A 15 10.33 -5.54 19.25
CA VAL A 15 10.13 -6.02 17.88
C VAL A 15 8.64 -5.90 17.56
N ALA A 16 8.26 -4.87 16.81
CA ALA A 16 6.97 -4.82 16.15
C ALA A 16 6.95 -5.86 15.02
N ALA A 17 5.81 -6.54 14.87
CA ALA A 17 5.62 -7.56 13.86
C ALA A 17 4.40 -7.27 12.98
N HIS A 18 3.36 -6.67 13.59
CA HIS A 18 2.23 -6.09 12.89
C HIS A 18 2.59 -4.70 12.34
N GLN A 19 2.10 -4.36 11.16
CA GLN A 19 2.58 -3.20 10.39
C GLN A 19 1.45 -2.47 9.65
N ASN A 20 1.55 -1.15 9.58
CA ASN A 20 0.71 -0.29 8.74
C ASN A 20 1.53 0.49 7.72
N PHE A 21 0.87 0.91 6.64
CA PHE A 21 1.35 1.89 5.68
C PHE A 21 0.99 3.29 6.19
N HIS A 22 1.98 4.15 6.39
CA HIS A 22 1.77 5.43 7.07
C HIS A 22 1.87 6.66 6.17
N GLN A 23 2.75 6.62 5.17
CA GLN A 23 3.12 7.81 4.42
C GLN A 23 3.75 7.43 3.08
N PHE A 24 3.56 8.26 2.06
CA PHE A 24 4.26 8.14 0.80
C PHE A 24 4.87 9.47 0.33
N TRP A 25 5.73 9.38 -0.68
CA TRP A 25 6.32 10.52 -1.38
C TRP A 25 6.21 10.30 -2.88
N VAL A 26 5.90 11.36 -3.62
CA VAL A 26 6.02 11.44 -5.09
C VAL A 26 7.24 12.30 -5.39
N ASN A 27 8.23 11.74 -6.08
CA ASN A 27 9.51 12.41 -6.39
C ASN A 27 10.20 13.09 -5.18
N GLY A 28 10.03 12.52 -3.98
CA GLY A 28 10.61 13.04 -2.74
C GLY A 28 9.78 14.11 -2.01
N VAL A 29 8.59 14.46 -2.50
CA VAL A 29 7.63 15.34 -1.81
C VAL A 29 6.47 14.49 -1.27
N SER A 30 6.05 14.73 -0.03
CA SER A 30 4.96 13.97 0.62
C SER A 30 3.74 14.86 0.89
N PRO A 31 2.50 14.32 0.82
CA PRO A 31 1.31 14.98 1.37
C PRO A 31 1.37 15.17 2.89
N GLY A 32 2.16 14.35 3.60
CA GLY A 32 2.24 14.32 5.06
C GLY A 32 1.94 12.94 5.63
N TYR A 33 2.19 12.76 6.93
CA TYR A 33 1.92 11.52 7.64
C TYR A 33 0.41 11.23 7.67
N GLN A 34 0.00 10.07 7.16
CA GLN A 34 -1.39 9.60 7.04
C GLN A 34 -2.32 10.49 6.19
N VAL A 35 -1.77 11.44 5.42
CA VAL A 35 -2.52 12.27 4.47
C VAL A 35 -2.62 11.52 3.14
N ALA A 36 -3.80 11.57 2.50
CA ALA A 36 -4.12 10.81 1.29
C ALA A 36 -4.04 9.27 1.45
N VAL A 37 -3.98 8.74 2.68
CA VAL A 37 -3.97 7.29 2.99
C VAL A 37 -5.21 6.91 3.80
N ARG A 38 -5.91 5.86 3.37
CA ARG A 38 -7.01 5.22 4.10
C ARG A 38 -6.43 4.35 5.22
N MET A 39 -6.31 4.92 6.41
CA MET A 39 -5.74 4.22 7.56
C MET A 39 -6.72 3.21 8.16
N PRO A 40 -6.36 1.93 8.30
CA PRO A 40 -7.18 0.97 9.05
C PRO A 40 -7.25 1.32 10.55
N PRO A 41 -8.29 0.88 11.27
CA PRO A 41 -8.50 1.19 12.70
C PRO A 41 -7.49 0.51 13.64
N SER A 42 -6.69 -0.43 13.14
CA SER A 42 -5.61 -1.11 13.87
C SER A 42 -4.52 -1.56 12.89
N ASN A 43 -3.44 -2.15 13.39
CA ASN A 43 -2.46 -2.86 12.56
C ASN A 43 -2.74 -4.38 12.50
N SER A 44 -3.97 -4.84 12.79
CA SER A 44 -4.35 -6.24 12.57
C SER A 44 -4.38 -6.57 11.07
N PRO A 45 -3.93 -7.76 10.66
CA PRO A 45 -3.96 -8.17 9.25
C PRO A 45 -5.37 -8.58 8.83
N VAL A 46 -5.63 -8.48 7.52
CA VAL A 46 -6.71 -9.23 6.87
C VAL A 46 -6.21 -10.66 6.62
N THR A 47 -7.04 -11.66 6.88
CA THR A 47 -6.71 -13.09 6.61
C THR A 47 -7.73 -13.78 5.71
N ASP A 48 -8.97 -13.29 5.69
CA ASP A 48 -10.02 -13.74 4.78
C ASP A 48 -9.90 -13.06 3.42
N VAL A 49 -9.30 -13.77 2.46
CA VAL A 49 -9.14 -13.32 1.06
C VAL A 49 -10.46 -13.22 0.28
N THR A 50 -11.57 -13.69 0.84
CA THR A 50 -12.92 -13.57 0.24
C THR A 50 -13.67 -12.34 0.71
N SER A 51 -13.19 -11.68 1.77
CA SER A 51 -13.76 -10.43 2.29
C SER A 51 -13.40 -9.22 1.44
N ASN A 52 -14.31 -8.24 1.35
CA ASN A 52 -14.03 -6.93 0.74
C ASN A 52 -12.81 -6.22 1.34
N ASN A 53 -12.48 -6.50 2.62
CA ASN A 53 -11.31 -5.96 3.30
C ASN A 53 -9.99 -6.30 2.57
N ILE A 54 -9.95 -7.32 1.71
CA ILE A 54 -8.75 -7.63 0.92
C ILE A 54 -8.43 -6.54 -0.14
N ALA A 55 -9.39 -5.68 -0.51
CA ALA A 55 -9.15 -4.56 -1.42
C ALA A 55 -8.33 -3.45 -0.74
N CYS A 56 -8.88 -2.80 0.29
CA CYS A 56 -8.29 -1.62 0.94
C CYS A 56 -8.22 -1.68 2.49
N ASN A 57 -8.20 -2.88 3.07
CA ASN A 57 -8.25 -3.15 4.51
C ASN A 57 -9.61 -2.83 5.17
N VAL A 58 -9.74 -3.13 6.45
CA VAL A 58 -10.93 -2.82 7.29
C VAL A 58 -11.20 -1.31 7.25
N ASP A 59 -12.47 -0.96 7.11
CA ASP A 59 -12.98 0.41 6.88
C ASP A 59 -12.46 1.10 5.60
N GLY A 60 -11.68 0.42 4.76
CA GLY A 60 -11.08 0.96 3.54
C GLY A 60 -12.07 1.33 2.44
N GLU A 61 -13.32 0.87 2.51
CA GLU A 61 -14.43 1.33 1.66
C GLU A 61 -14.91 2.73 2.04
N THR A 62 -14.70 3.15 3.30
CA THR A 62 -15.09 4.47 3.80
C THR A 62 -13.89 5.40 3.77
N VAL A 63 -13.95 6.47 2.98
CA VAL A 63 -12.89 7.47 2.94
C VAL A 63 -13.01 8.39 4.15
N PRO A 64 -12.01 8.44 5.05
CA PRO A 64 -12.06 9.35 6.19
C PRO A 64 -12.09 10.82 5.73
N SER A 65 -12.89 11.63 6.42
CA SER A 65 -12.99 13.07 6.15
C SER A 65 -11.60 13.74 6.14
N GLY A 66 -11.22 14.32 5.00
CA GLY A 66 -9.92 14.99 4.83
C GLY A 66 -8.85 14.17 4.09
N VAL A 67 -9.17 12.96 3.62
CA VAL A 67 -8.32 12.20 2.69
C VAL A 67 -8.57 12.69 1.27
N GLU A 68 -7.80 13.71 0.87
CA GLU A 68 -7.75 14.23 -0.51
C GLU A 68 -6.88 13.32 -1.41
N THR A 69 -7.04 13.42 -2.73
CA THR A 69 -6.09 12.82 -3.68
C THR A 69 -4.76 13.60 -3.67
N TYR A 70 -3.66 12.91 -3.98
CA TYR A 70 -2.38 13.56 -4.22
C TYR A 70 -1.98 13.50 -5.71
N ALA A 71 -1.50 14.63 -6.24
CA ALA A 71 -1.12 14.71 -7.65
C ALA A 71 0.16 13.89 -7.93
N ALA A 72 0.12 13.08 -8.98
CA ALA A 72 1.26 12.34 -9.52
C ALA A 72 1.21 12.29 -11.05
N ASN A 73 2.32 11.91 -11.67
CA ASN A 73 2.41 11.65 -13.10
C ASN A 73 2.83 10.20 -13.34
N GLU A 74 2.46 9.64 -14.49
CA GLU A 74 3.09 8.41 -14.96
C GLU A 74 4.63 8.55 -15.02
N GLY A 75 5.37 7.50 -14.67
CA GLY A 75 6.82 7.55 -14.56
C GLY A 75 7.37 8.25 -13.30
N ASP A 76 6.54 8.82 -12.43
CA ASP A 76 7.00 9.39 -11.15
C ASP A 76 7.48 8.30 -10.19
N LYS A 77 8.47 8.65 -9.35
CA LYS A 77 8.98 7.75 -8.30
C LYS A 77 8.11 7.86 -7.06
N ILE A 78 7.57 6.72 -6.65
CA ILE A 78 6.80 6.59 -5.41
C ILE A 78 7.69 5.95 -4.36
N ILE A 79 7.74 6.55 -3.18
CA ILE A 79 8.28 5.92 -1.97
C ILE A 79 7.10 5.65 -1.06
N VAL A 80 6.95 4.42 -0.55
CA VAL A 80 6.02 4.08 0.54
C VAL A 80 6.79 3.84 1.82
N ASN A 81 6.25 4.26 2.96
CA ASN A 81 6.78 3.99 4.29
C ASN A 81 5.81 3.12 5.11
N TRP A 82 6.31 1.96 5.50
CA TRP A 82 5.67 0.98 6.36
C TRP A 82 6.33 0.96 7.74
N ASP A 83 5.60 0.50 8.76
CA ASP A 83 6.22 0.05 10.01
C ASP A 83 7.31 -1.01 9.73
N VAL A 84 8.37 -1.00 10.54
CA VAL A 84 9.41 -2.04 10.47
C VAL A 84 8.89 -3.35 11.07
N SER A 85 8.64 -4.34 10.22
CA SER A 85 8.17 -5.67 10.62
C SER A 85 9.23 -6.76 10.52
N SER A 86 9.19 -7.68 11.49
CA SER A 86 9.93 -8.94 11.47
C SER A 86 9.23 -10.08 10.70
N HIS A 87 7.97 -9.92 10.27
CA HIS A 87 7.23 -10.97 9.57
C HIS A 87 7.73 -11.15 8.12
N PRO A 88 8.25 -12.35 7.75
CA PRO A 88 8.76 -12.62 6.41
C PRO A 88 7.67 -12.59 5.33
N GLY A 89 8.02 -12.00 4.18
CA GLY A 89 7.23 -12.06 2.95
C GLY A 89 7.48 -10.89 1.99
N PRO A 90 6.72 -10.83 0.88
CA PRO A 90 6.88 -9.85 -0.20
C PRO A 90 6.27 -8.48 0.13
N ILE A 91 6.54 -7.50 -0.75
CA ILE A 91 5.72 -6.31 -0.95
C ILE A 91 5.14 -6.30 -2.37
N THR A 92 3.90 -5.85 -2.53
CA THR A 92 3.23 -5.76 -3.82
C THR A 92 2.49 -4.42 -3.94
N HIS A 93 2.51 -3.82 -5.12
CA HIS A 93 1.80 -2.57 -5.42
C HIS A 93 0.81 -2.75 -6.57
N MET A 94 -0.40 -2.24 -6.41
CA MET A 94 -1.46 -2.30 -7.40
C MET A 94 -2.15 -0.95 -7.55
N LEU A 95 -2.65 -0.64 -8.75
CA LEU A 95 -3.56 0.47 -8.99
C LEU A 95 -4.96 -0.03 -9.30
N PHE A 96 -5.97 0.72 -8.87
CA PHE A 96 -7.37 0.60 -9.32
C PHE A 96 -7.78 1.92 -9.95
N GLY A 97 -8.19 1.90 -11.22
CA GLY A 97 -8.64 3.08 -11.95
C GLY A 97 -8.27 3.07 -13.44
N PRO A 98 -8.49 4.20 -14.15
CA PRO A 98 -8.99 5.46 -13.61
C PRO A 98 -10.44 5.35 -13.12
N VAL A 99 -10.79 6.13 -12.10
CA VAL A 99 -12.17 6.27 -11.58
C VAL A 99 -12.61 7.75 -11.60
N ASP A 100 -13.92 7.98 -11.46
CA ASP A 100 -14.51 9.33 -11.46
C ASP A 100 -14.12 10.14 -10.21
N ASP A 101 -14.01 9.49 -9.04
CA ASP A 101 -13.69 10.13 -7.76
C ASP A 101 -13.05 9.08 -6.81
N ALA A 102 -11.74 9.22 -6.55
CA ALA A 102 -11.03 8.30 -5.65
C ALA A 102 -11.41 8.48 -4.15
N SER A 103 -12.22 9.49 -3.80
CA SER A 103 -12.81 9.62 -2.46
C SER A 103 -14.13 8.85 -2.28
N LEU A 104 -14.71 8.34 -3.38
CA LEU A 104 -15.96 7.57 -3.36
C LEU A 104 -15.78 6.11 -3.81
N GLU A 105 -14.65 5.77 -4.46
CA GLU A 105 -14.37 4.41 -4.89
C GLU A 105 -14.00 3.48 -3.71
N SER A 106 -14.67 2.34 -3.60
CA SER A 106 -14.39 1.27 -2.65
C SER A 106 -13.11 0.47 -2.97
N GLY A 107 -12.80 0.31 -4.26
CA GLY A 107 -11.79 -0.61 -4.78
C GLY A 107 -12.24 -2.08 -4.75
N VAL A 108 -13.50 -2.38 -4.44
CA VAL A 108 -14.00 -3.75 -4.35
C VAL A 108 -14.40 -4.27 -5.73
N GLY A 109 -13.81 -5.39 -6.13
CA GLY A 109 -14.11 -6.08 -7.38
C GLY A 109 -13.02 -5.94 -8.44
N ALA A 110 -13.42 -6.01 -9.70
CA ALA A 110 -12.53 -6.05 -10.86
C ALA A 110 -12.03 -4.65 -11.27
N GLY A 111 -10.74 -4.54 -11.55
CA GLY A 111 -10.12 -3.28 -12.00
C GLY A 111 -8.69 -3.08 -11.49
N TRP A 112 -8.28 -3.86 -10.49
CA TRP A 112 -6.90 -3.85 -9.99
C TRP A 112 -5.91 -4.35 -11.03
N PHE A 113 -4.76 -3.70 -11.14
CA PHE A 113 -3.61 -4.22 -11.89
C PHE A 113 -2.32 -4.02 -11.09
N LYS A 114 -1.49 -5.07 -11.03
CA LYS A 114 -0.20 -5.05 -10.34
C LYS A 114 0.77 -4.15 -11.10
N ILE A 115 1.43 -3.22 -10.42
CA ILE A 115 2.37 -2.25 -11.04
C ILE A 115 3.82 -2.45 -10.59
N ASP A 116 4.03 -3.07 -9.43
CA ASP A 116 5.36 -3.35 -8.87
C ASP A 116 5.27 -4.49 -7.83
N GLU A 117 6.38 -5.19 -7.66
CA GLU A 117 6.54 -6.32 -6.74
C GLU A 117 8.00 -6.47 -6.33
N LEU A 118 8.23 -6.77 -5.05
CA LEU A 118 9.49 -7.35 -4.59
C LEU A 118 9.19 -8.51 -3.65
N ASP A 119 9.62 -9.70 -4.04
CA ASP A 119 9.58 -10.90 -3.20
C ASP A 119 10.77 -10.99 -2.26
N ASN A 120 11.97 -11.05 -2.85
CA ASN A 120 13.22 -11.24 -2.14
C ASN A 120 14.40 -10.62 -2.91
N VAL A 121 15.48 -10.35 -2.19
CA VAL A 121 16.79 -9.99 -2.75
C VAL A 121 17.81 -11.02 -2.28
N ASN A 122 18.26 -11.90 -3.19
CA ASN A 122 19.19 -13.00 -2.89
C ASN A 122 18.72 -13.88 -1.71
N GLY A 123 17.44 -14.26 -1.68
CA GLY A 123 16.83 -15.04 -0.59
C GLY A 123 16.50 -14.25 0.67
N THR A 124 16.81 -12.95 0.74
CA THR A 124 16.36 -12.06 1.83
C THR A 124 14.99 -11.49 1.50
N TRP A 125 13.97 -11.84 2.26
CA TRP A 125 12.59 -11.35 2.07
C TRP A 125 12.49 -9.82 2.01
N ALA A 126 11.55 -9.31 1.21
CA ALA A 126 11.34 -7.88 1.02
C ALA A 126 11.13 -7.12 2.33
N ASN A 127 10.36 -7.65 3.29
CA ASN A 127 10.18 -7.02 4.59
C ASN A 127 11.51 -6.69 5.30
N GLN A 128 12.53 -7.54 5.17
CA GLN A 128 13.85 -7.32 5.78
C GLN A 128 14.67 -6.29 5.01
N VAL A 129 14.56 -6.27 3.68
CA VAL A 129 15.17 -5.23 2.83
C VAL A 129 14.60 -3.85 3.18
N ILE A 130 13.28 -3.77 3.34
CA ILE A 130 12.52 -2.56 3.69
C ILE A 130 12.80 -2.12 5.12
N ALA A 131 12.87 -3.07 6.08
CA ALA A 131 13.28 -2.81 7.45
C ALA A 131 14.65 -2.12 7.52
N ASN A 132 15.64 -2.63 6.76
CA ASN A 132 16.98 -2.03 6.68
C ASN A 132 17.00 -0.65 5.99
N ALA A 133 15.98 -0.33 5.18
CA ALA A 133 15.75 0.99 4.60
C ALA A 133 14.89 1.91 5.49
N GLY A 134 14.62 1.53 6.74
CA GLY A 134 13.84 2.31 7.70
C GLY A 134 12.33 2.33 7.39
N GLY A 135 11.80 1.23 6.86
CA GLY A 135 10.40 1.11 6.44
C GLY A 135 10.13 1.57 5.01
N ASN A 136 11.14 2.10 4.31
CA ASN A 136 10.95 2.72 3.00
C ASN A 136 11.16 1.74 1.86
N TYR A 137 10.23 1.72 0.91
CA TYR A 137 10.37 1.02 -0.37
C TYR A 137 10.09 1.98 -1.52
N THR A 138 10.81 1.84 -2.64
CA THR A 138 10.70 2.75 -3.79
C THR A 138 10.41 2.00 -5.09
N PHE A 139 9.34 2.41 -5.77
CA PHE A 139 9.00 1.95 -7.11
C PHE A 139 8.77 3.14 -8.05
N THR A 140 8.27 2.91 -9.25
CA THR A 140 7.99 3.94 -10.26
C THR A 140 6.65 3.65 -10.90
N LEU A 141 5.78 4.66 -11.04
CA LEU A 141 4.50 4.49 -11.73
C LEU A 141 4.74 4.09 -13.19
N PRO A 142 4.00 3.12 -13.75
CA PRO A 142 4.18 2.72 -15.15
C PRO A 142 3.82 3.87 -16.10
N THR A 143 4.45 3.92 -17.28
CA THR A 143 4.09 4.87 -18.35
C THR A 143 2.96 4.32 -19.21
N GLY A 144 2.17 5.20 -19.82
CA GLY A 144 0.97 4.84 -20.57
C GLY A 144 -0.24 4.57 -19.67
N LEU A 145 -0.31 5.24 -18.51
CA LEU A 145 -1.51 5.27 -17.67
C LEU A 145 -2.53 6.23 -18.28
N GLU A 146 -3.82 5.96 -18.11
CA GLU A 146 -4.85 6.94 -18.42
C GLU A 146 -4.89 8.03 -17.34
N SER A 147 -5.18 9.28 -17.73
CA SER A 147 -5.30 10.37 -16.76
C SER A 147 -6.60 10.24 -15.97
N GLY A 148 -6.54 10.37 -14.65
CA GLY A 148 -7.71 10.25 -13.78
C GLY A 148 -7.36 10.00 -12.32
N ASP A 149 -8.37 9.72 -11.52
CA ASP A 149 -8.22 9.35 -10.11
C ASP A 149 -7.96 7.84 -9.97
N TYR A 150 -7.13 7.45 -9.00
CA TYR A 150 -6.72 6.07 -8.75
C TYR A 150 -6.60 5.78 -7.26
N LEU A 151 -6.85 4.52 -6.89
CA LEU A 151 -6.39 3.96 -5.62
C LEU A 151 -5.04 3.27 -5.83
N LEU A 152 -4.05 3.63 -5.03
CA LEU A 152 -2.77 2.92 -4.91
C LEU A 152 -2.83 2.00 -3.69
N ARG A 153 -2.91 0.69 -3.93
CA ARG A 153 -2.82 -0.35 -2.92
C ARG A 153 -1.37 -0.79 -2.76
N SER A 154 -0.81 -0.58 -1.57
CA SER A 154 0.43 -1.23 -1.14
C SER A 154 0.06 -2.38 -0.20
N GLU A 155 0.69 -3.53 -0.38
CA GLU A 155 0.44 -4.75 0.37
C GLU A 155 1.74 -5.36 0.87
N MET A 156 1.82 -5.61 2.18
CA MET A 156 2.82 -6.46 2.80
C MET A 156 2.15 -7.78 3.19
N LEU A 157 2.53 -8.89 2.55
CA LEU A 157 2.02 -10.22 2.87
C LEU A 157 2.99 -10.92 3.84
N ALA A 158 2.50 -11.30 5.01
CA ALA A 158 3.27 -12.03 6.01
C ALA A 158 2.95 -13.53 5.98
N LEU A 159 3.98 -14.34 5.72
CA LEU A 159 3.87 -15.77 5.46
C LEU A 159 4.21 -16.65 6.69
N HIS A 160 4.55 -16.06 7.83
CA HIS A 160 4.97 -16.82 9.03
C HIS A 160 3.90 -17.79 9.57
N ALA A 161 2.62 -17.59 9.26
CA ALA A 161 1.53 -18.50 9.63
C ALA A 161 0.89 -19.19 8.41
N ALA A 162 1.51 -19.11 7.23
CA ALA A 162 1.03 -19.71 5.98
C ALA A 162 1.05 -21.25 5.98
N GLU A 163 1.61 -21.91 7.00
CA GLU A 163 1.51 -23.37 7.19
C GLU A 163 0.08 -23.87 7.42
N THR A 164 -0.87 -22.96 7.66
CA THR A 164 -2.31 -23.23 7.81
C THR A 164 -3.11 -22.43 6.78
N ILE A 165 -4.15 -23.04 6.18
CA ILE A 165 -5.08 -22.38 5.25
C ILE A 165 -5.76 -21.20 5.98
N GLY A 166 -5.68 -20.00 5.40
CA GLY A 166 -6.16 -18.76 6.02
C GLY A 166 -5.26 -18.22 7.15
N GLY A 167 -4.06 -18.77 7.35
CA GLY A 167 -3.07 -18.27 8.30
C GLY A 167 -2.15 -17.18 7.75
N ALA A 168 -2.06 -17.02 6.43
CA ALA A 168 -1.36 -15.90 5.81
C ALA A 168 -2.01 -14.55 6.14
N GLN A 169 -1.19 -13.53 6.34
CA GLN A 169 -1.59 -12.24 6.91
C GLN A 169 -1.31 -11.10 5.93
N PHE A 170 -2.37 -10.50 5.40
CA PHE A 170 -2.31 -9.40 4.45
C PHE A 170 -2.41 -8.08 5.21
N TYR A 171 -1.32 -7.31 5.24
CA TYR A 171 -1.32 -5.93 5.71
C TYR A 171 -1.46 -5.02 4.49
N ILE A 172 -2.55 -4.25 4.44
CA ILE A 172 -2.95 -3.50 3.25
C ILE A 172 -3.10 -2.03 3.62
N GLY A 173 -2.64 -1.15 2.75
CA GLY A 173 -2.92 0.28 2.82
C GLY A 173 -3.21 0.87 1.44
N CYS A 174 -4.29 1.64 1.33
CA CYS A 174 -4.68 2.33 0.11
C CYS A 174 -4.41 3.84 0.21
N ALA A 175 -3.65 4.38 -0.74
CA ALA A 175 -3.52 5.81 -0.98
C ALA A 175 -4.39 6.27 -2.15
N GLN A 176 -4.73 7.56 -2.18
CA GLN A 176 -5.51 8.19 -3.24
C GLN A 176 -4.63 9.11 -4.09
N LEU A 177 -4.59 8.88 -5.40
CA LEU A 177 -3.78 9.65 -6.35
C LEU A 177 -4.65 10.21 -7.47
N THR A 178 -4.36 11.44 -7.91
CA THR A 178 -4.81 11.95 -9.21
C THR A 178 -3.61 11.87 -10.15
N ILE A 179 -3.65 10.94 -11.10
CA ILE A 179 -2.54 10.66 -12.02
C ILE A 179 -2.75 11.40 -13.34
N THR A 180 -1.72 12.14 -13.77
CA THR A 180 -1.61 12.62 -15.15
C THR A 180 -0.80 11.61 -15.97
N GLY A 181 -1.41 11.06 -17.03
CA GLY A 181 -0.83 10.01 -17.87
C GLY A 181 -1.11 10.21 -19.36
N THR A 182 -0.38 9.50 -20.21
CA THR A 182 -0.43 9.66 -21.68
C THR A 182 -1.53 8.87 -22.37
N GLY A 183 -2.21 7.97 -21.65
CA GLY A 183 -3.34 7.18 -22.14
C GLY A 183 -2.97 5.75 -22.53
N GLY A 184 -3.78 4.79 -22.07
CA GLY A 184 -3.65 3.38 -22.40
C GLY A 184 -4.27 2.49 -21.33
N GLY A 185 -4.75 1.31 -21.73
CA GLY A 185 -5.19 0.30 -20.78
C GLY A 185 -4.00 -0.47 -20.22
N CYS A 186 -4.10 -0.91 -18.96
CA CYS A 186 -3.14 -1.81 -18.32
C CYS A 186 -3.68 -3.25 -18.30
N ASN A 187 -2.80 -4.25 -18.52
CA ASN A 187 -3.20 -5.66 -18.46
C ASN A 187 -2.02 -6.56 -18.04
N PRO A 188 -2.26 -7.67 -17.29
CA PRO A 188 -3.55 -8.18 -16.81
C PRO A 188 -4.19 -7.32 -15.72
N THR A 189 -5.50 -7.50 -15.55
CA THR A 189 -6.30 -6.95 -14.45
C THR A 189 -6.87 -8.10 -13.62
N ILE A 190 -7.05 -7.90 -12.32
CA ILE A 190 -7.59 -8.86 -11.36
C ILE A 190 -8.81 -8.29 -10.63
N SER A 191 -9.46 -9.12 -9.82
CA SER A 191 -10.55 -8.74 -8.90
C SER A 191 -10.13 -8.98 -7.46
N LEU A 192 -10.36 -8.00 -6.58
CA LEU A 192 -10.14 -8.14 -5.14
C LEU A 192 -11.44 -7.77 -4.39
N PRO A 193 -12.11 -8.72 -3.72
CA PRO A 193 -11.81 -10.15 -3.64
C PRO A 193 -12.02 -10.89 -4.99
N GLY A 194 -11.51 -12.13 -5.05
CA GLY A 194 -11.77 -13.07 -6.14
C GLY A 194 -10.51 -13.65 -6.82
N ALA A 195 -9.42 -12.89 -6.92
CA ALA A 195 -8.18 -13.33 -7.55
C ALA A 195 -7.20 -14.03 -6.58
N TYR A 196 -7.40 -13.88 -5.28
CA TYR A 196 -6.64 -14.57 -4.23
C TYR A 196 -7.48 -15.73 -3.69
N ASN A 197 -6.91 -16.91 -3.55
CA ASN A 197 -7.52 -18.06 -2.90
C ASN A 197 -6.69 -18.51 -1.69
N ALA A 198 -7.36 -18.84 -0.58
CA ALA A 198 -6.69 -19.26 0.66
C ALA A 198 -5.93 -20.60 0.53
N THR A 199 -6.04 -21.30 -0.61
CA THR A 199 -5.28 -22.52 -0.94
C THR A 199 -4.29 -22.34 -2.10
N ASP A 200 -4.11 -21.12 -2.64
CA ASP A 200 -3.07 -20.88 -3.64
C ASP A 200 -1.68 -21.12 -3.02
N PRO A 201 -0.70 -21.69 -3.77
CA PRO A 201 0.60 -22.11 -3.22
C PRO A 201 1.54 -20.95 -2.83
N ASP A 202 1.17 -19.72 -3.15
CA ASP A 202 1.82 -18.47 -2.73
C ASP A 202 1.14 -17.84 -1.49
N ILE A 203 -0.03 -18.36 -1.07
CA ILE A 203 -0.78 -17.93 0.13
C ILE A 203 -0.77 -19.03 1.21
N TYR A 204 -0.87 -20.30 0.81
CA TYR A 204 -0.80 -21.47 1.68
C TYR A 204 0.49 -22.25 1.41
N ILE A 205 1.41 -22.19 2.37
CA ILE A 205 2.77 -22.75 2.27
C ILE A 205 3.00 -23.69 3.47
N PRO A 206 2.61 -24.98 3.37
CA PRO A 206 2.76 -25.95 4.46
C PRO A 206 4.17 -26.02 5.06
N ASP A 207 5.18 -25.92 4.20
CA ASP A 207 6.59 -26.12 4.54
C ASP A 207 7.36 -24.79 4.72
N VAL A 208 6.67 -23.67 5.01
CA VAL A 208 7.25 -22.31 5.05
C VAL A 208 8.47 -22.18 5.98
N TYR A 209 8.56 -23.02 7.00
CA TYR A 209 9.71 -23.12 7.92
C TYR A 209 10.70 -24.25 7.61
N TYR A 210 10.32 -25.22 6.77
CA TYR A 210 10.97 -26.53 6.67
C TYR A 210 11.27 -26.96 5.23
N GLY A 211 12.09 -26.16 4.54
CA GLY A 211 12.58 -26.48 3.20
C GLY A 211 11.99 -25.60 2.10
N PHE A 212 11.11 -24.65 2.43
CA PHE A 212 10.70 -23.59 1.53
C PHE A 212 11.89 -22.68 1.15
N ASP A 213 12.09 -22.46 -0.15
CA ASP A 213 13.12 -21.55 -0.67
C ASP A 213 12.49 -20.22 -1.11
N ALA A 214 12.71 -19.18 -0.29
CA ALA A 214 12.25 -17.82 -0.57
C ALA A 214 12.75 -17.26 -1.91
N ALA A 215 13.86 -17.75 -2.46
CA ALA A 215 14.35 -17.34 -3.77
C ALA A 215 13.49 -17.84 -4.95
N THR A 216 12.57 -18.79 -4.69
CA THR A 216 11.64 -19.37 -5.69
C THR A 216 10.21 -18.85 -5.56
N TYR A 217 9.92 -18.01 -4.57
CA TYR A 217 8.60 -17.43 -4.34
C TYR A 217 8.23 -16.38 -5.40
N THR A 218 6.93 -16.18 -5.60
CA THR A 218 6.32 -15.08 -6.36
C THR A 218 5.00 -14.72 -5.68
N ALA A 219 4.72 -13.43 -5.48
CA ALA A 219 3.53 -13.00 -4.76
C ALA A 219 2.21 -13.19 -5.56
N PRO A 220 1.07 -13.40 -4.88
CA PRO A 220 -0.22 -13.63 -5.53
C PRO A 220 -0.70 -12.46 -6.39
N GLY A 221 -1.69 -12.72 -7.24
CA GLY A 221 -2.26 -11.71 -8.16
C GLY A 221 -1.62 -11.64 -9.55
N GLY A 222 -0.78 -12.61 -9.92
CA GLY A 222 -0.23 -12.72 -11.28
C GLY A 222 0.90 -11.74 -11.58
N PRO A 223 1.30 -11.58 -12.86
CA PRO A 223 2.44 -10.75 -13.24
C PRO A 223 2.13 -9.25 -13.15
N VAL A 224 3.18 -8.43 -13.02
CA VAL A 224 3.10 -6.97 -13.20
C VAL A 224 2.51 -6.64 -14.58
N ALA A 225 1.55 -5.72 -14.60
CA ALA A 225 0.82 -5.31 -15.79
C ALA A 225 1.64 -4.40 -16.71
N THR A 226 1.37 -4.50 -18.00
CA THR A 226 1.89 -3.57 -19.01
C THR A 226 0.81 -2.55 -19.36
N CYS A 227 1.17 -1.27 -19.30
CA CYS A 227 0.30 -0.12 -19.63
C CYS A 227 0.68 0.49 -21.00
N GLY A 228 -0.11 1.45 -21.50
CA GLY A 228 0.14 2.11 -22.79
C GLY A 228 -0.26 1.29 -24.03
N ALA A 229 -0.80 0.09 -23.86
CA ALA A 229 -1.29 -0.72 -24.97
C ALA A 229 -2.59 -0.13 -25.53
N SER A 230 -2.49 0.59 -26.66
CA SER A 230 -3.66 1.02 -27.42
C SER A 230 -4.49 -0.20 -27.83
N GLY A 231 -5.78 -0.16 -27.53
CA GLY A 231 -6.62 -1.35 -27.42
C GLY A 231 -6.61 -2.29 -28.64
N SER A 232 -6.40 -3.57 -28.37
CA SER A 232 -6.98 -4.66 -29.13
C SER A 232 -7.48 -5.71 -28.14
N SER A 233 -8.67 -5.47 -27.60
CA SER A 233 -9.40 -6.47 -26.83
C SER A 233 -9.61 -7.70 -27.73
N PRO A 234 -9.08 -8.89 -27.39
CA PRO A 234 -9.42 -10.09 -28.11
C PRO A 234 -10.85 -10.45 -27.74
N SER A 235 -11.80 -9.98 -28.57
CA SER A 235 -13.16 -10.50 -28.58
C SER A 235 -13.06 -12.03 -28.65
N MET A 236 -13.59 -12.73 -27.63
CA MET A 236 -13.61 -14.19 -27.62
C MET A 236 -14.50 -14.69 -28.74
N ALA A 237 -13.92 -14.91 -29.92
CA ALA A 237 -14.58 -15.56 -31.03
C ALA A 237 -14.95 -16.98 -30.60
N THR A 238 -16.24 -17.18 -30.30
CA THR A 238 -16.80 -18.44 -29.79
C THR A 238 -16.68 -19.54 -30.84
N SER A 239 -15.53 -20.22 -30.87
CA SER A 239 -15.33 -21.43 -31.67
C SER A 239 -15.89 -22.63 -30.91
N ALA A 240 -17.21 -22.77 -30.94
CA ALA A 240 -17.91 -23.97 -30.50
C ALA A 240 -17.56 -25.15 -31.44
N ALA A 241 -16.43 -25.80 -31.19
CA ALA A 241 -16.03 -27.01 -31.89
C ALA A 241 -16.91 -28.18 -31.45
N ILE A 242 -17.78 -28.61 -32.35
CA ILE A 242 -18.78 -29.66 -32.14
C ILE A 242 -18.07 -31.02 -32.05
N VAL A 243 -17.86 -31.55 -30.85
CA VAL A 243 -17.31 -32.90 -30.68
C VAL A 243 -18.40 -33.96 -30.84
N THR A 244 -18.53 -34.47 -32.08
CA THR A 244 -19.33 -35.67 -32.36
C THR A 244 -18.41 -36.88 -32.45
N SER A 245 -18.78 -37.94 -31.74
CA SER A 245 -18.03 -39.18 -31.53
C SER A 245 -17.58 -39.93 -32.79
N THR A 246 -16.47 -40.66 -32.70
CA THR A 246 -16.42 -42.11 -33.01
C THR A 246 -15.19 -42.77 -32.40
N ALA A 247 -15.35 -44.02 -31.92
CA ALA A 247 -14.25 -44.83 -31.39
C ALA A 247 -13.74 -45.82 -32.45
N ALA A 248 -12.44 -46.08 -32.47
CA ALA A 248 -11.87 -47.29 -33.07
C ALA A 248 -10.49 -47.62 -32.45
N SER A 249 -10.25 -48.91 -32.21
CA SER A 249 -9.01 -49.47 -31.67
C SER A 249 -8.06 -49.91 -32.79
N SER A 250 -6.75 -49.73 -32.61
CA SER A 250 -5.70 -50.76 -32.80
C SER A 250 -4.32 -50.12 -32.66
N GLY A 251 -3.38 -50.80 -31.98
CA GLY A 251 -2.05 -50.24 -31.69
C GLY A 251 -0.90 -50.96 -32.40
N THR A 252 0.32 -50.47 -32.18
CA THR A 252 1.57 -51.26 -32.24
C THR A 252 2.71 -50.53 -31.50
N ILE A 253 3.66 -51.29 -30.95
CA ILE A 253 4.92 -50.82 -30.34
C ILE A 253 6.07 -51.28 -31.28
N PRO A 254 7.19 -50.54 -31.38
CA PRO A 254 8.41 -50.91 -30.63
C PRO A 254 9.13 -49.66 -30.02
N THR A 255 9.78 -49.69 -28.85
CA THR A 255 11.15 -50.21 -28.54
C THR A 255 12.19 -49.87 -29.62
N ALA A 256 13.43 -49.41 -29.37
CA ALA A 256 14.25 -49.14 -28.17
C ALA A 256 15.19 -47.93 -28.50
N VAL A 257 16.26 -47.49 -27.79
CA VAL A 257 17.12 -48.00 -26.68
C VAL A 257 17.63 -46.78 -25.86
N ALA A 258 18.18 -46.99 -24.66
CA ALA A 258 18.97 -46.00 -23.92
C ALA A 258 20.49 -46.08 -24.24
N SER A 259 21.26 -45.00 -24.00
CA SER A 259 22.62 -45.11 -23.45
C SER A 259 23.14 -43.80 -22.86
N SER A 260 23.75 -43.93 -21.68
CA SER A 260 24.64 -42.97 -21.03
C SER A 260 25.97 -42.75 -21.78
N GLY A 261 26.66 -41.63 -21.53
CA GLY A 261 28.03 -41.39 -21.98
C GLY A 261 28.69 -40.21 -21.25
N THR A 262 29.77 -40.48 -20.51
CA THR A 262 30.46 -39.50 -19.64
C THR A 262 31.81 -39.06 -20.23
N SER A 263 32.24 -37.85 -19.86
CA SER A 263 33.64 -37.42 -19.69
C SER A 263 34.45 -36.75 -20.83
N LYS A 264 35.06 -35.63 -20.40
CA LYS A 264 36.43 -35.11 -20.65
C LYS A 264 36.75 -34.23 -21.88
N VAL A 265 37.00 -32.96 -21.52
CA VAL A 265 38.28 -32.22 -21.68
C VAL A 265 38.94 -32.19 -23.07
N SER A 266 38.93 -30.99 -23.65
CA SER A 266 40.13 -30.36 -24.25
C SER A 266 39.87 -28.88 -24.58
N SER A 267 40.67 -27.98 -24.03
CA SER A 267 40.90 -26.64 -24.59
C SER A 267 42.22 -26.08 -24.06
N ALA A 268 43.04 -25.55 -24.96
CA ALA A 268 44.46 -25.29 -24.73
C ALA A 268 44.75 -23.89 -24.19
N ALA A 269 45.99 -23.70 -23.73
CA ALA A 269 46.47 -22.45 -23.16
C ALA A 269 46.63 -21.32 -24.20
N GLY A 270 46.49 -20.08 -23.72
CA GLY A 270 46.90 -18.85 -24.41
C GLY A 270 47.36 -17.83 -23.37
N SER A 271 48.68 -17.74 -23.15
CA SER A 271 49.28 -16.89 -22.13
C SER A 271 49.62 -15.50 -22.66
N SER A 272 49.38 -14.45 -21.86
CA SER A 272 50.19 -13.21 -21.90
C SER A 272 50.14 -12.48 -20.55
N SER A 273 51.15 -11.66 -20.29
CA SER A 273 51.68 -11.41 -18.94
C SER A 273 51.26 -10.10 -18.28
N LEU A 274 50.98 -10.21 -16.98
CA LEU A 274 51.32 -9.30 -15.89
C LEU A 274 52.19 -8.07 -16.23
N ALA A 275 51.75 -6.91 -15.76
CA ALA A 275 52.62 -5.88 -15.19
C ALA A 275 51.93 -5.29 -13.95
N ALA A 276 52.63 -5.26 -12.82
CA ALA A 276 52.09 -4.81 -11.53
C ALA A 276 52.57 -3.39 -11.19
N SER A 277 51.82 -2.66 -10.38
CA SER A 277 52.35 -1.69 -9.41
C SER A 277 51.30 -1.40 -8.33
N ALA A 278 51.76 -1.33 -7.08
CA ALA A 278 50.96 -1.05 -5.88
C ALA A 278 51.45 0.27 -5.22
N PRO A 279 51.11 0.64 -3.97
CA PRO A 279 50.31 1.85 -3.75
C PRO A 279 50.99 2.94 -2.89
N THR A 280 50.37 4.13 -2.78
CA THR A 280 50.88 5.22 -1.93
C THR A 280 49.79 5.94 -1.11
N THR A 281 49.75 5.59 0.17
CA THR A 281 49.43 6.36 1.40
C THR A 281 48.71 7.72 1.39
N LEU A 282 47.68 7.78 2.25
CA LEU A 282 47.31 8.84 3.22
C LEU A 282 47.60 10.33 2.92
N ALA A 283 46.55 11.15 3.00
CA ALA A 283 46.59 12.42 3.74
C ALA A 283 45.25 12.69 4.47
N LYS A 284 45.34 13.12 5.73
CA LYS A 284 44.21 13.45 6.62
C LYS A 284 44.15 14.97 6.79
N VAL A 285 43.00 15.60 6.55
CA VAL A 285 42.77 17.00 6.94
C VAL A 285 41.48 17.11 7.75
N THR A 286 41.65 17.55 8.99
CA THR A 286 40.58 17.99 9.89
C THR A 286 40.51 19.51 9.90
N SER A 287 39.31 20.08 9.90
CA SER A 287 39.11 21.45 10.42
C SER A 287 37.75 21.56 11.11
N LYS A 288 37.69 22.43 12.12
CA LYS A 288 36.57 22.64 13.04
C LYS A 288 36.07 24.08 12.90
N ALA A 289 34.78 24.29 13.16
CA ALA A 289 34.06 25.55 13.00
C ALA A 289 34.60 26.74 13.81
N ALA A 290 34.34 27.96 13.31
CA ALA A 290 34.14 29.15 14.13
C ALA A 290 33.21 30.17 13.43
N SER A 291 32.45 30.89 14.25
CA SER A 291 31.39 31.85 13.92
C SER A 291 31.90 33.19 13.34
N SER A 292 31.02 33.92 12.63
CA SER A 292 31.03 35.38 12.52
C SER A 292 29.59 35.90 12.48
N ALA A 293 29.31 36.97 13.24
CA ALA A 293 28.00 37.62 13.34
C ALA A 293 28.09 39.11 12.94
N ALA A 294 26.94 39.81 13.00
CA ALA A 294 26.72 41.25 12.73
C ALA A 294 26.57 41.65 11.24
N LEU A 295 25.75 42.65 10.86
CA LEU A 295 24.72 43.44 11.55
C LEU A 295 23.77 44.09 10.49
N ALA A 296 22.58 44.55 10.93
CA ALA A 296 21.64 45.56 10.37
C ALA A 296 21.84 46.10 8.91
N THR A 297 20.78 46.39 8.14
CA THR A 297 19.78 47.44 8.45
C THR A 297 18.54 47.33 7.54
N SER A 298 17.41 47.88 7.98
CA SER A 298 16.11 47.87 7.29
C SER A 298 16.02 48.86 6.11
N SER A 299 15.06 48.61 5.21
CA SER A 299 14.11 49.67 4.84
C SER A 299 12.71 49.09 4.61
N LYS A 300 11.70 49.84 5.06
CA LYS A 300 10.29 49.47 5.10
C LYS A 300 9.56 50.32 4.06
N ALA A 301 8.91 49.69 3.08
CA ALA A 301 7.94 50.34 2.22
C ALA A 301 6.53 49.86 2.60
N ALA A 302 5.65 50.80 2.90
CA ALA A 302 4.25 50.57 3.25
C ALA A 302 3.36 51.55 2.46
N SER A 303 2.05 51.40 2.60
CA SER A 303 0.97 52.10 1.88
C SER A 303 0.70 51.62 0.44
N SER A 304 -0.56 51.51 0.00
CA SER A 304 -1.83 51.75 0.72
C SER A 304 -2.96 50.87 0.18
N ALA A 305 -3.74 50.27 1.09
CA ALA A 305 -5.03 49.69 0.74
C ALA A 305 -6.07 50.81 0.56
N ALA A 306 -6.74 50.85 -0.60
CA ALA A 306 -7.89 51.71 -0.82
C ALA A 306 -9.15 51.00 -0.33
N SER A 307 -9.82 51.57 0.66
CA SER A 307 -11.10 51.10 1.16
C SER A 307 -12.21 51.42 0.16
N VAL A 308 -12.96 50.41 -0.29
CA VAL A 308 -14.19 50.57 -1.07
C VAL A 308 -15.38 50.02 -0.28
N THR A 309 -16.29 50.91 0.10
CA THR A 309 -17.54 50.59 0.77
C THR A 309 -18.60 50.09 -0.22
N PRO A 310 -19.14 48.86 -0.08
CA PRO A 310 -20.30 48.45 -0.85
C PRO A 310 -21.60 49.00 -0.22
N THR A 311 -22.43 49.64 -1.05
CA THR A 311 -23.70 50.24 -0.66
C THR A 311 -24.78 49.17 -0.39
N LYS A 312 -25.53 49.35 0.71
CA LYS A 312 -26.72 48.55 1.03
C LYS A 312 -27.83 48.80 0.00
N VAL A 313 -28.15 47.80 -0.81
CA VAL A 313 -29.37 47.76 -1.64
C VAL A 313 -30.34 46.76 -1.01
N ALA A 314 -31.58 47.19 -0.80
CA ALA A 314 -32.66 46.34 -0.34
C ALA A 314 -33.51 45.90 -1.54
N THR A 315 -33.72 44.59 -1.70
CA THR A 315 -34.64 44.03 -2.70
C THR A 315 -35.59 43.05 -2.00
N THR A 316 -36.85 43.11 -2.39
CA THR A 316 -37.99 42.51 -1.67
C THR A 316 -38.17 41.02 -1.97
N VAL A 317 -38.84 40.34 -1.04
CA VAL A 317 -39.14 38.89 -1.02
C VAL A 317 -40.01 38.43 -2.20
N ALA A 318 -39.70 37.25 -2.73
CA ALA A 318 -40.69 36.34 -3.32
C ALA A 318 -40.43 34.91 -2.80
N THR A 319 -41.44 34.29 -2.20
CA THR A 319 -41.32 32.98 -1.54
C THR A 319 -41.75 31.85 -2.48
N ILE A 320 -40.93 30.80 -2.61
CA ILE A 320 -41.35 29.50 -3.17
C ILE A 320 -40.87 28.41 -2.21
N THR A 321 -41.82 27.63 -1.69
CA THR A 321 -41.59 26.58 -0.69
C THR A 321 -41.54 25.19 -1.30
N THR A 322 -40.41 24.50 -1.13
CA THR A 322 -40.19 23.03 -1.03
C THR A 322 -38.67 22.89 -0.86
N GLY A 323 -38.09 22.20 0.11
CA GLY A 323 -38.60 21.11 0.93
C GLY A 323 -37.49 20.07 1.06
N GLY A 324 -36.38 20.43 1.72
CA GLY A 324 -35.20 19.57 1.90
C GLY A 324 -34.51 19.92 3.21
N ALA A 325 -34.34 18.93 4.09
CA ALA A 325 -33.87 19.15 5.46
C ALA A 325 -32.35 19.03 5.56
N THR A 326 -31.68 20.11 5.95
CA THR A 326 -30.32 20.10 6.50
C THR A 326 -30.36 19.91 8.02
N PRO A 327 -29.54 19.03 8.60
CA PRO A 327 -29.31 19.02 10.05
C PRO A 327 -28.19 20.02 10.40
N SER A 328 -28.58 21.16 10.95
CA SER A 328 -27.63 22.06 11.64
C SER A 328 -27.65 21.77 13.14
N SER A 329 -26.49 21.85 13.79
CA SER A 329 -26.32 21.53 15.21
C SER A 329 -27.03 22.51 16.14
N THR A 330 -27.82 21.99 17.09
CA THR A 330 -28.13 22.59 18.41
C THR A 330 -28.59 21.46 19.32
N GLY A 331 -28.03 21.37 20.53
CA GLY A 331 -28.19 20.19 21.39
C GLY A 331 -29.56 20.03 22.06
N GLY A 332 -29.96 18.78 22.30
CA GLY A 332 -31.09 18.43 23.17
C GLY A 332 -31.90 17.22 22.69
N SER A 333 -31.82 16.11 23.43
CA SER A 333 -32.87 15.07 23.50
C SER A 333 -33.11 14.17 22.27
N GLY A 334 -32.05 13.66 21.63
CA GLY A 334 -32.13 12.48 20.75
C GLY A 334 -31.30 11.33 21.35
N ALA A 335 -31.78 10.09 21.26
CA ALA A 335 -30.98 8.93 21.68
C ALA A 335 -30.01 8.52 20.55
N VAL A 336 -28.78 8.16 20.91
CA VAL A 336 -27.68 7.86 19.97
C VAL A 336 -27.86 6.47 19.37
N ALA A 337 -27.83 6.35 18.05
CA ALA A 337 -27.91 5.05 17.37
C ALA A 337 -26.78 4.10 17.80
N LEU A 338 -26.95 2.80 17.59
CA LEU A 338 -25.91 1.81 17.83
C LEU A 338 -24.62 2.20 17.07
N TYR A 339 -23.47 2.03 17.73
CA TYR A 339 -22.14 2.47 17.30
C TYR A 339 -21.92 3.99 17.19
N GLY A 340 -22.89 4.84 17.54
CA GLY A 340 -22.69 6.28 17.66
C GLY A 340 -21.95 6.70 18.95
N GLN A 341 -21.32 7.88 18.92
CA GLN A 341 -20.67 8.46 20.09
C GLN A 341 -21.71 8.94 21.12
N CYS A 342 -21.53 8.51 22.38
CA CYS A 342 -22.40 8.82 23.51
C CYS A 342 -21.65 9.40 24.72
N GLY A 343 -20.36 9.70 24.58
CA GLY A 343 -19.56 10.24 25.68
C GLY A 343 -18.10 10.51 25.30
N GLY A 344 -17.34 10.90 26.32
CA GLY A 344 -15.96 11.35 26.21
C GLY A 344 -15.74 12.74 26.80
N ALA A 345 -14.52 13.04 27.22
CA ALA A 345 -14.15 14.36 27.71
C ALA A 345 -14.39 15.43 26.63
N ASN A 346 -15.11 16.49 27.02
CA ASN A 346 -15.63 17.57 26.17
C ASN A 346 -16.77 17.18 25.20
N TRP A 347 -17.34 15.97 25.28
CA TRP A 347 -18.56 15.62 24.55
C TRP A 347 -19.76 16.45 25.04
N THR A 348 -20.43 17.13 24.12
CA THR A 348 -21.65 17.95 24.39
C THR A 348 -22.89 17.42 23.67
N GLY A 349 -22.78 16.29 22.96
CA GLY A 349 -23.88 15.60 22.32
C GLY A 349 -24.71 14.76 23.28
N ALA A 350 -25.58 13.92 22.73
CA ALA A 350 -26.40 13.02 23.53
C ALA A 350 -25.57 11.93 24.22
N THR A 351 -25.99 11.52 25.42
CA THR A 351 -25.28 10.54 26.27
C THR A 351 -26.05 9.25 26.53
N THR A 352 -27.23 9.11 25.90
CA THR A 352 -28.10 7.94 26.04
C THR A 352 -28.21 7.24 24.71
N CYS A 353 -28.02 5.93 24.69
CA CYS A 353 -28.16 5.11 23.48
C CYS A 353 -29.63 4.82 23.19
N ALA A 354 -30.00 4.80 21.91
CA ALA A 354 -31.30 4.33 21.43
C ALA A 354 -31.43 2.82 21.61
N GLU A 355 -30.32 2.11 21.39
CA GLU A 355 -30.16 0.67 21.60
C GLU A 355 -28.78 0.39 22.21
N GLY A 356 -28.69 -0.60 23.09
CA GLY A 356 -27.43 -0.96 23.74
C GLY A 356 -27.02 -0.07 24.92
N THR A 357 -25.74 -0.14 25.29
CA THR A 357 -25.15 0.57 26.45
C THR A 357 -24.04 1.52 26.01
N CYS A 358 -23.95 2.70 26.63
CA CYS A 358 -22.85 3.63 26.39
C CYS A 358 -21.58 3.17 27.12
N THR A 359 -20.59 2.66 26.37
CA THR A 359 -19.35 2.11 26.91
C THR A 359 -18.18 3.05 26.62
N GLY A 360 -17.41 3.40 27.65
CA GLY A 360 -16.20 4.21 27.50
C GLY A 360 -15.06 3.41 26.87
N MET A 361 -14.56 3.85 25.72
CA MET A 361 -13.42 3.23 25.03
C MET A 361 -12.10 3.89 25.45
N ASN A 362 -12.11 5.21 25.66
CA ASN A 362 -11.00 5.98 26.23
C ASN A 362 -11.54 7.28 26.88
N GLU A 363 -10.65 8.09 27.47
CA GLU A 363 -11.02 9.33 28.15
C GLU A 363 -11.84 10.31 27.28
N TYR A 364 -11.58 10.35 25.97
CA TYR A 364 -12.19 11.28 25.02
C TYR A 364 -13.33 10.68 24.19
N TYR A 365 -13.64 9.39 24.36
CA TYR A 365 -14.62 8.70 23.53
C TYR A 365 -15.36 7.55 24.25
N SER A 366 -16.69 7.62 24.22
CA SER A 366 -17.60 6.53 24.60
C SER A 366 -18.58 6.26 23.48
N GLN A 367 -18.93 4.99 23.24
CA GLN A 367 -19.75 4.54 22.12
C GLN A 367 -20.93 3.68 22.57
N CYS A 368 -22.05 3.77 21.88
CA CYS A 368 -23.17 2.84 22.04
C CYS A 368 -22.80 1.47 21.47
N VAL A 369 -22.72 0.45 22.33
CA VAL A 369 -22.45 -0.93 21.93
C VAL A 369 -23.64 -1.83 22.25
N SER A 370 -23.82 -2.91 21.49
CA SER A 370 -24.87 -3.90 21.73
C SER A 370 -24.74 -4.47 23.15
N ALA A 371 -25.87 -4.57 23.85
CA ALA A 371 -25.94 -5.08 25.22
C ALA A 371 -25.70 -6.61 25.30
#